data_AF-A0A6B2UFX6-F1
#
_entry.id   AF-A0A6B2UFX6-F1
#
_cell.length_a   1.000
_cell.length_b   1.000
_cell.length_c   1.000
_cell.angle_alpha   90.00
_cell.angle_beta   90.00
_cell.angle_gamma   90.00
#
_symmetry.space_group_name_H-M   'P 1'
#
loop_
_entity.id
_entity.type
_entity.pdbx_description
1 polymer ?
#
loop_
_entity_poly.entity_id
_entity_poly.type
_entity_poly.pdbx_seq_one_letter_code
_entity_poly.pdbx_strand_id
1 'polypeptide(L)'
;MSGNEGRLLDATTLRVWCATALDALGRAREEIDSINVYPVADGDTGTNLYLTTEAASRAVEAVFEAYEDGAAYGDGAACADGADAAPGPGLDGVARAMAHGALVGARGNSGTI
;
A
#
# COMPACT_ATOMS: atom_id res chain seq x y z
N MET A 1 -9.02 -31.06 -13.35
CA MET A 1 -8.67 -30.04 -14.36
C MET A 1 -9.13 -28.70 -13.82
N SER A 2 -8.18 -27.75 -13.72
CA SER A 2 -8.35 -26.29 -13.61
C SER A 2 -9.03 -25.76 -12.33
N GLY A 3 -8.42 -24.94 -11.48
CA GLY A 3 -7.11 -24.30 -11.56
C GLY A 3 -6.72 -23.70 -10.21
N ASN A 4 -5.45 -23.87 -9.85
CA ASN A 4 -4.75 -23.04 -8.88
C ASN A 4 -3.34 -22.77 -9.44
N GLU A 5 -3.31 -22.34 -10.69
CA GLU A 5 -2.16 -21.66 -11.28
C GLU A 5 -2.56 -20.19 -11.37
N GLY A 6 -1.94 -19.34 -10.55
CA GLY A 6 -1.92 -17.91 -10.83
C GLY A 6 -2.87 -17.03 -10.02
N ARG A 7 -2.59 -16.88 -8.72
CA ARG A 7 -2.75 -15.54 -8.15
C ARG A 7 -1.49 -15.11 -7.42
N LEU A 8 -0.64 -14.40 -8.16
CA LEU A 8 0.61 -13.79 -7.65
C LEU A 8 0.35 -12.60 -6.70
N LEU A 9 -0.90 -12.18 -6.54
CA LEU A 9 -1.27 -11.01 -5.77
C LEU A 9 -2.49 -11.30 -4.89
N ASP A 10 -2.30 -11.32 -3.57
CA ASP A 10 -3.34 -11.40 -2.55
C ASP A 10 -3.12 -10.32 -1.47
N ALA A 11 -4.04 -10.22 -0.50
CA ALA A 11 -4.00 -9.22 0.56
C ALA A 11 -2.69 -9.25 1.36
N THR A 12 -2.20 -10.45 1.70
CA THR A 12 -0.95 -10.64 2.44
C THR A 12 0.25 -10.21 1.60
N THR A 13 0.28 -10.56 0.32
CA THR A 13 1.32 -10.15 -0.62
C THR A 13 1.35 -8.63 -0.75
N LEU A 14 0.19 -7.98 -0.81
CA LEU A 14 0.09 -6.52 -0.89
C LEU A 14 0.60 -5.85 0.40
N ARG A 15 0.27 -6.39 1.59
CA ARG A 15 0.79 -5.94 2.88
C ARG A 15 2.32 -6.03 2.95
N VAL A 16 2.89 -7.18 2.57
CA VAL A 16 4.34 -7.40 2.54
C VAL A 16 5.02 -6.46 1.54
N TRP A 17 4.40 -6.25 0.38
CA TRP A 17 4.91 -5.33 -0.62
C TRP A 17 4.95 -3.89 -0.08
N CYS A 18 3.90 -3.40 0.58
CA CYS A 18 3.88 -2.07 1.20
C CYS A 18 5.02 -1.89 2.21
N ALA A 19 5.22 -2.86 3.10
CA ALA A 19 6.29 -2.82 4.10
C ALA A 19 7.69 -2.81 3.43
N THR A 20 7.87 -3.64 2.41
CA THR A 20 9.14 -3.73 1.65
C THR A 20 9.43 -2.44 0.88
N ALA A 21 8.42 -1.86 0.24
CA ALA A 21 8.53 -0.61 -0.49
C ALA A 21 8.83 0.57 0.44
N LEU A 22 8.18 0.64 1.60
CA LEU A 22 8.44 1.67 2.61
C LEU A 22 9.88 1.64 3.10
N ASP A 23 10.38 0.45 3.43
CA ASP A 23 11.76 0.22 3.86
C ASP A 23 12.79 0.58 2.76
N ALA A 24 12.50 0.19 1.50
CA ALA A 24 13.33 0.55 0.36
C ALA A 24 13.36 2.07 0.11
N LEU A 25 12.22 2.75 0.16
CA LEU A 25 12.14 4.20 0.00
C LEU A 25 12.78 4.93 1.17
N GLY A 26 12.69 4.41 2.40
CA GLY A 26 13.37 4.96 3.56
C GLY A 26 14.89 5.04 3.36
N ARG A 27 15.49 4.01 2.76
CA ARG A 27 16.91 4.00 2.39
C ARG A 27 17.25 4.90 1.20
N ALA A 28 16.38 4.94 0.20
CA ALA A 28 16.66 5.63 -1.06
C ALA A 28 16.27 7.11 -1.08
N ARG A 29 15.51 7.60 -0.08
CA ARG A 29 14.90 8.94 -0.11
C ARG A 29 15.91 10.07 -0.41
N GLU A 30 17.08 10.06 0.22
CA GLU A 30 18.09 11.11 0.08
C GLU A 30 18.77 11.06 -1.30
N GLU A 31 18.97 9.85 -1.83
CA GLU A 31 19.46 9.66 -3.20
C GLU A 31 18.42 10.16 -4.21
N ILE A 32 17.15 9.82 -4.02
CA ILE A 32 16.05 10.27 -4.89
C ILE A 32 15.89 11.80 -4.83
N ASP A 33 15.94 12.38 -3.64
CA ASP A 33 15.91 13.84 -3.43
C ASP A 33 17.06 14.53 -4.19
N SER A 34 18.22 13.87 -4.31
CA SER A 34 19.39 14.39 -5.04
C SER A 34 19.31 14.24 -6.57
N ILE A 35 18.47 13.34 -7.10
CA ILE A 35 18.29 13.11 -8.54
C ILE A 35 17.41 14.18 -9.18
N ASN A 36 16.47 14.75 -8.43
CA ASN A 36 15.54 15.74 -8.96
C ASN A 36 16.30 17.02 -9.37
N VAL A 37 16.64 17.16 -10.67
CA VAL A 37 17.39 18.32 -11.20
C VAL A 37 16.79 18.79 -12.53
N TYR A 38 15.62 19.48 -12.53
CA TYR A 38 15.31 20.65 -13.40
C TYR A 38 13.86 21.21 -13.22
N PRO A 39 13.59 22.55 -13.31
CA PRO A 39 14.51 23.70 -13.22
C PRO A 39 14.58 24.33 -11.80
N VAL A 40 13.72 23.91 -10.87
CA VAL A 40 13.83 24.23 -9.43
C VAL A 40 13.57 22.94 -8.68
N ALA A 41 14.64 22.31 -8.21
CA ALA A 41 14.54 21.15 -7.34
C ALA A 41 14.16 21.64 -5.94
N ASP A 42 12.96 21.33 -5.49
CA ASP A 42 12.56 21.43 -4.09
C ASP A 42 13.24 20.36 -3.22
N GLY A 43 13.86 19.35 -3.85
CA GLY A 43 14.68 18.34 -3.18
C GLY A 43 13.87 17.46 -2.23
N ASP A 44 12.58 17.28 -2.52
CA ASP A 44 11.64 16.59 -1.63
C ASP A 44 10.95 15.38 -2.28
N THR A 45 11.35 14.98 -3.50
CA THR A 45 10.70 13.90 -4.26
C THR A 45 10.76 12.55 -3.54
N GLY A 46 11.93 12.15 -3.06
CA GLY A 46 12.13 10.95 -2.25
C GLY A 46 11.37 11.03 -0.93
N THR A 47 11.38 12.21 -0.30
CA THR A 47 10.60 12.47 0.92
C THR A 47 9.09 12.31 0.68
N ASN A 48 8.56 12.85 -0.42
CA ASN A 48 7.14 12.76 -0.79
C ASN A 48 6.73 11.31 -1.13
N LEU A 49 7.58 10.56 -1.85
CA LEU A 49 7.35 9.13 -2.11
C LEU A 49 7.33 8.29 -0.83
N TYR A 50 8.27 8.56 0.09
CA TYR A 50 8.31 7.91 1.39
C TYR A 50 7.03 8.16 2.18
N LEU A 51 6.60 9.42 2.31
CA LEU A 51 5.40 9.80 3.07
C LEU A 51 4.12 9.24 2.45
N THR A 52 4.02 9.22 1.13
CA THR A 52 2.89 8.60 0.39
C THR A 52 2.81 7.10 0.69
N THR A 53 3.94 6.40 0.60
CA THR A 53 4.02 4.96 0.86
C THR A 53 3.79 4.64 2.34
N GLU A 54 4.26 5.50 3.24
CA GLU A 54 4.02 5.38 4.68
C GLU A 54 2.52 5.45 5.00
N ALA A 55 1.81 6.41 4.40
CA ALA A 55 0.37 6.55 4.57
C ALA A 55 -0.40 5.37 3.97
N ALA A 56 0.00 4.89 2.79
CA ALA A 56 -0.56 3.68 2.19
C ALA A 56 -0.35 2.45 3.08
N SER A 57 0.86 2.26 3.61
CA SER A 57 1.18 1.14 4.50
C SER A 57 0.37 1.20 5.79
N ARG A 58 0.22 2.38 6.41
CA ARG A 58 -0.63 2.56 7.60
C ARG A 58 -2.09 2.20 7.32
N ALA A 59 -2.63 2.60 6.17
CA ALA A 59 -4.01 2.28 5.80
C ALA A 59 -4.21 0.77 5.57
N VAL A 60 -3.22 0.08 5.00
CA VAL A 60 -3.24 -1.37 4.87
C VAL A 60 -3.23 -2.04 6.24
N GLU A 61 -2.32 -1.66 7.13
CA GLU A 61 -2.24 -2.23 8.49
C GLU A 61 -3.55 -2.05 9.26
N ALA A 62 -4.19 -0.87 9.16
CA ALA A 62 -5.47 -0.62 9.81
C ALA A 62 -6.59 -1.58 9.36
N VAL A 63 -6.56 -2.07 8.11
CA VAL A 63 -7.53 -3.08 7.64
C VAL A 63 -7.25 -4.46 8.25
N PHE A 64 -5.98 -4.83 8.42
CA PHE A 64 -5.60 -6.07 9.09
C PHE A 64 -5.94 -6.02 10.58
N GLU A 65 -5.63 -4.92 11.26
CA GLU A 65 -6.00 -4.70 12.67
C GLU A 65 -7.53 -4.77 12.86
N ALA A 66 -8.30 -4.08 12.02
CA ALA A 66 -9.77 -4.13 12.09
C ALA A 66 -10.33 -5.55 11.85
N TYR A 67 -9.72 -6.33 10.95
CA TYR A 67 -10.07 -7.73 10.75
C TYR A 67 -9.80 -8.59 11.99
N GLU A 68 -8.63 -8.42 12.61
CA GLU A 68 -8.23 -9.12 13.84
C GLU A 68 -9.16 -8.77 15.01
N ASP A 69 -9.62 -7.51 15.09
CA ASP A 69 -10.57 -7.01 16.09
C ASP A 69 -12.05 -7.38 15.79
N GLY A 70 -12.34 -8.00 14.63
CA GLY A 70 -13.70 -8.33 14.20
C GLY A 70 -14.56 -7.12 13.81
N ALA A 71 -13.94 -5.94 13.65
CA ALA A 71 -14.58 -4.73 13.18
C ALA A 71 -14.68 -4.76 11.64
N ALA A 72 -15.87 -5.03 11.11
CA ALA A 72 -16.11 -5.02 9.67
C ALA A 72 -15.87 -3.60 9.10
N TYR A 73 -14.78 -3.41 8.36
CA TYR A 73 -14.62 -2.25 7.49
C TYR A 73 -15.56 -2.42 6.28
N GLY A 74 -16.33 -1.40 5.95
CA GLY A 74 -17.55 -1.47 5.12
C GLY A 74 -17.47 -2.22 3.77
N ASP A 75 -18.62 -2.81 3.42
CA ASP A 75 -19.12 -3.36 2.14
C ASP A 75 -18.33 -4.42 1.36
N GLY A 76 -17.07 -4.67 1.68
CA GLY A 76 -16.32 -5.80 1.14
C GLY A 76 -16.69 -7.07 1.89
N ALA A 77 -17.82 -7.70 1.55
CA ALA A 77 -18.07 -9.08 1.91
C ALA A 77 -16.79 -9.88 1.63
N ALA A 78 -16.36 -10.71 2.58
CA ALA A 78 -15.25 -11.65 2.38
C ALA A 78 -15.49 -12.39 1.05
N CYS A 79 -14.90 -11.89 -0.03
CA CYS A 79 -14.72 -12.68 -1.23
C CYS A 79 -13.71 -13.71 -0.75
N ALA A 80 -14.22 -14.90 -0.45
CA ALA A 80 -13.42 -16.05 -0.13
C ALA A 80 -12.47 -16.24 -1.32
N ASP A 81 -11.26 -15.76 -1.14
CA ASP A 81 -10.17 -15.91 -2.05
C ASP A 81 -9.71 -17.37 -1.97
N GLY A 82 -10.49 -18.26 -2.58
CA GLY A 82 -10.27 -19.70 -2.53
C GLY A 82 -10.55 -20.31 -1.15
N ALA A 83 -10.68 -21.64 -1.10
CA ALA A 83 -10.95 -22.38 0.13
C ALA A 83 -9.69 -22.60 1.00
N ASP A 84 -8.56 -22.02 0.59
CA ASP A 84 -7.21 -22.39 1.01
C ASP A 84 -6.31 -21.16 1.32
N ALA A 85 -6.83 -19.93 1.21
CA ALA A 85 -6.15 -18.74 1.74
C ALA A 85 -6.24 -18.69 3.27
N ALA A 86 -5.15 -18.29 3.93
CA ALA A 86 -5.17 -18.02 5.37
C ALA A 86 -6.26 -16.98 5.69
N PRO A 87 -6.96 -17.09 6.84
CA PRO A 87 -7.98 -16.12 7.22
C PRO A 87 -7.37 -14.71 7.23
N GLY A 88 -8.01 -13.77 6.53
CA GLY A 88 -7.55 -12.40 6.41
C GLY A 88 -8.55 -11.50 5.69
N PRO A 89 -8.29 -10.18 5.64
CA PRO A 89 -9.10 -9.27 4.85
C PRO A 89 -9.00 -9.57 3.35
N GLY A 90 -10.08 -9.28 2.61
CA GLY A 90 -10.11 -9.44 1.15
C GLY A 90 -9.16 -8.47 0.43
N LEU A 91 -8.62 -8.90 -0.71
CA LEU A 91 -7.69 -8.09 -1.52
C LEU A 91 -8.30 -6.75 -1.94
N ASP A 92 -9.59 -6.70 -2.27
CA ASP A 92 -10.28 -5.48 -2.70
C ASP A 92 -10.32 -4.42 -1.59
N GLY A 93 -10.59 -4.83 -0.35
CA GLY A 93 -10.60 -3.95 0.82
C GLY A 93 -9.21 -3.40 1.11
N VAL A 94 -8.18 -4.27 1.07
CA VAL A 94 -6.79 -3.88 1.29
C VAL A 94 -6.29 -2.96 0.16
N ALA A 95 -6.59 -3.26 -1.10
CA ALA A 95 -6.19 -2.42 -2.24
C ALA A 95 -6.88 -1.05 -2.21
N ARG A 96 -8.16 -1.00 -1.84
CA ARG A 96 -8.91 0.25 -1.66
C ARG A 96 -8.31 1.11 -0.54
N ALA A 97 -7.97 0.49 0.59
CA ALA A 97 -7.32 1.18 1.70
C ALA A 97 -5.92 1.69 1.34
N MET A 98 -5.11 0.88 0.66
CA MET A 98 -3.80 1.29 0.15
C MET A 98 -3.92 2.53 -0.76
N ALA A 99 -4.81 2.48 -1.75
CA ALA A 99 -5.02 3.59 -2.69
C ALA A 99 -5.52 4.85 -1.98
N HIS A 100 -6.47 4.71 -1.06
CA HIS A 100 -6.98 5.82 -0.26
C HIS A 100 -5.89 6.43 0.64
N GLY A 101 -5.12 5.59 1.33
CA GLY A 101 -4.00 6.02 2.18
C GLY A 101 -2.92 6.75 1.39
N ALA A 102 -2.56 6.23 0.22
CA ALA A 102 -1.64 6.90 -0.70
C ALA A 102 -2.18 8.28 -1.13
N LEU A 103 -3.43 8.34 -1.60
CA LEU A 103 -4.05 9.59 -2.06
C LEU A 103 -4.12 10.66 -0.98
N VAL A 104 -4.50 10.30 0.24
CA VAL A 104 -4.60 11.24 1.37
C VAL A 104 -3.23 11.62 1.93
N GLY A 105 -2.25 10.71 1.85
CA GLY A 105 -0.90 10.90 2.37
C GLY A 105 0.05 11.62 1.42
N ALA A 106 -0.27 11.68 0.13
CA ALA A 106 0.57 12.33 -0.86
C ALA A 106 0.69 13.84 -0.59
N ARG A 107 1.89 14.39 -0.79
CA ARG A 107 2.23 15.79 -0.54
C ARG A 107 2.96 16.41 -1.72
N GLY A 108 3.09 17.74 -1.69
CA GLY A 108 3.76 18.53 -2.74
C GLY A 108 2.93 18.63 -4.02
N ASN A 109 3.58 19.07 -5.10
CA ASN A 109 2.95 19.21 -6.42
C ASN A 109 2.58 17.86 -7.06
N SER A 110 3.02 16.75 -6.46
CA SER A 110 2.77 15.37 -6.90
C SER A 110 1.55 14.72 -6.24
N GLY A 111 0.82 15.45 -5.37
CA GLY A 111 -0.22 14.88 -4.49
C GLY A 111 -1.49 14.33 -5.16
N THR A 112 -1.69 14.54 -6.46
CA THR A 112 -2.94 14.19 -7.17
C THR A 112 -2.71 13.82 -8.64
N ILE A 113 -1.83 12.85 -8.92
CA ILE A 113 -1.74 12.21 -10.24
C ILE A 113 -2.11 10.74 -10.06
#